data_AF-A0A359CCQ5-F1
#
_entry.id   AF-A0A359CCQ5-F1
#
_cell.length_a   1.000
_cell.length_b   1.000
_cell.length_c   1.000
_cell.angle_alpha   90.00
_cell.angle_beta   90.00
_cell.angle_gamma   90.00
#
_symmetry.space_group_name_H-M   'P 1'
#
loop_
_entity.id
_entity.type
_entity.pdbx_description
1 polymer ?
#
loop_
_entity_poly.entity_id
_entity_poly.type
_entity_poly.pdbx_seq_one_letter_code
_entity_poly.pdbx_strand_id
1 'polypeptide(L)'
;MRSTSRKRKFHALFLVVIFFRTAVGTPPALAGSLPEPCILLKVSDSSIPHDMAKNRLHGLQLRLEQGLHVQWVSPEPTGQAGREAGDLFPLADEKGLETISAHLGEALRHMDRMETEAAAGRLSDAETLARSFRLGETTKPYLAEVFLRRGILFLWEGEAEKAEEMFARSRQFRPEFVPDPAMFSPPFLEAWKGSGERPPPQAELLVTSLPPGAKVYRNGEEAGSTPAHVRISGSGPVRIQVHAEGYLRSERIGQWLPGDSETLDFPLVRDRNAALAETLSSSPDGKEAGPLLSRMLVETGASRAALLLLEVVRESPVLRVLSQAQGEDVPVVLGTVEWPEGKEGDEHVAASTLEMLKDAGWPAQSGTDMARAPWYHQWWVWVLIGVATVGIATGIGGSGGGGDSGSSTGTIGVNF
;
A
#
# COMPACT_ATOMS: atom_id res chain seq x y z
N MET A 1 -12.94 -28.14 -38.04
CA MET A 1 -11.88 -27.96 -37.03
C MET A 1 -12.54 -27.65 -35.69
N ARG A 2 -12.45 -28.56 -34.71
CA ARG A 2 -13.03 -28.38 -33.36
C ARG A 2 -12.06 -27.51 -32.54
N SER A 3 -12.51 -26.31 -32.16
CA SER A 3 -11.79 -25.43 -31.24
C SER A 3 -12.06 -25.87 -29.80
N THR A 4 -11.07 -26.46 -29.14
CA THR A 4 -11.11 -26.79 -27.72
C THR A 4 -10.71 -25.56 -26.92
N SER A 5 -11.69 -24.86 -26.35
CA SER A 5 -11.47 -23.81 -25.35
C SER A 5 -10.96 -24.42 -24.05
N ARG A 6 -9.67 -24.22 -23.76
CA ARG A 6 -9.06 -24.56 -22.46
C ARG A 6 -9.34 -23.40 -21.49
N LYS A 7 -10.34 -23.56 -20.61
CA LYS A 7 -10.55 -22.68 -19.45
C LYS A 7 -9.30 -22.77 -18.55
N ARG A 8 -8.56 -21.66 -18.42
CA ARG A 8 -7.50 -21.52 -17.40
C ARG A 8 -8.17 -21.29 -16.03
N LYS A 9 -7.75 -22.06 -15.03
CA LYS A 9 -8.22 -21.97 -13.63
C LYS A 9 -7.35 -20.95 -12.89
N PHE A 10 -7.94 -20.01 -12.16
CA PHE A 10 -7.24 -18.91 -11.49
C PHE A 10 -7.47 -18.94 -9.98
N HIS A 11 -6.48 -19.36 -9.20
CA HIS A 11 -6.62 -19.54 -7.74
C HIS A 11 -6.65 -18.19 -7.02
N ALA A 12 -7.49 -18.08 -5.98
CA ALA A 12 -7.65 -16.87 -5.18
C ALA A 12 -6.85 -17.00 -3.87
N LEU A 13 -6.08 -15.96 -3.53
CA LEU A 13 -5.19 -15.94 -2.37
C LEU A 13 -5.62 -14.88 -1.36
N PHE A 14 -5.55 -15.21 -0.06
CA PHE A 14 -5.98 -14.35 1.03
C PHE A 14 -4.86 -14.05 2.01
N LEU A 15 -4.72 -12.77 2.36
CA LEU A 15 -3.81 -12.29 3.39
C LEU A 15 -4.63 -11.61 4.50
N VAL A 16 -4.42 -12.03 5.75
CA VAL A 16 -4.95 -11.36 6.94
C VAL A 16 -3.79 -10.59 7.56
N VAL A 17 -3.87 -9.26 7.53
CA VAL A 17 -2.83 -8.35 8.06
C VAL A 17 -3.12 -8.08 9.54
N ILE A 18 -2.13 -8.25 10.42
CA ILE A 18 -2.20 -7.83 11.82
C ILE A 18 -1.13 -6.76 12.07
N PHE A 19 -1.55 -5.58 12.52
CA PHE A 19 -0.66 -4.53 13.02
C PHE A 19 -0.41 -4.74 14.52
N PHE A 20 0.86 -4.82 14.95
CA PHE A 20 1.22 -4.64 16.35
C PHE A 20 2.14 -3.42 16.52
N ARG A 21 1.67 -2.47 17.33
CA ARG A 21 2.49 -1.38 17.89
C ARG A 21 3.43 -1.98 18.93
N THR A 22 4.73 -1.80 18.76
CA THR A 22 5.74 -2.10 19.77
C THR A 22 5.62 -1.10 20.93
N ALA A 23 5.08 -1.52 22.07
CA ALA A 23 5.23 -0.80 23.32
C ALA A 23 6.54 -1.24 23.99
N VAL A 24 7.48 -0.29 24.13
CA VAL A 24 8.73 -0.47 24.87
C VAL A 24 8.40 -0.51 26.36
N GLY A 25 8.70 -1.64 27.01
CA GLY A 25 8.62 -1.79 28.45
C GLY A 25 9.14 -3.17 28.85
N THR A 26 10.38 -3.25 29.30
CA THR A 26 11.07 -4.48 29.73
C THR A 26 10.67 -4.85 31.17
N PRO A 27 10.28 -6.11 31.42
CA PRO A 27 10.50 -6.79 32.70
C PRO A 27 11.46 -8.00 32.52
N PRO A 28 11.95 -8.60 33.62
CA PRO A 28 13.19 -9.39 33.60
C PRO A 28 13.03 -10.76 32.95
N ALA A 29 14.12 -11.21 32.33
CA ALA A 29 14.24 -12.46 31.59
C ALA A 29 14.03 -13.70 32.48
N LEU A 30 12.94 -14.41 32.23
CA LEU A 30 12.89 -15.87 32.35
C LEU A 30 13.43 -16.44 31.03
N ALA A 31 14.47 -17.27 31.11
CA ALA A 31 15.11 -17.91 29.97
C ALA A 31 14.20 -18.98 29.33
N GLY A 32 13.10 -18.55 28.71
CA GLY A 32 12.43 -19.29 27.65
C GLY A 32 13.09 -18.92 26.32
N SER A 33 13.38 -19.89 25.46
CA SER A 33 13.78 -19.63 24.08
C SER A 33 12.72 -18.75 23.43
N LEU A 34 13.12 -17.63 22.81
CA LEU A 34 12.20 -16.80 22.04
C LEU A 34 11.52 -17.67 20.97
N PRO A 35 10.19 -17.52 20.77
CA PRO A 35 9.47 -18.31 19.78
C PRO A 35 10.04 -18.07 18.37
N GLU A 36 10.23 -19.14 17.61
CA GLU A 36 10.87 -19.07 16.30
C GLU A 36 9.99 -18.28 15.31
N PRO A 37 10.55 -17.31 14.55
CA PRO A 37 9.80 -16.57 13.55
C PRO A 37 9.43 -17.51 12.39
N CYS A 38 8.13 -17.61 12.09
CA CYS A 38 7.60 -18.51 11.06
C CYS A 38 6.57 -17.81 10.17
N ILE A 39 6.45 -18.23 8.91
CA ILE A 39 5.44 -17.73 7.98
C ILE A 39 4.29 -18.74 7.88
N LEU A 40 3.05 -18.26 7.91
CA LEU A 40 1.87 -19.05 7.54
C LEU A 40 1.25 -18.51 6.25
N LEU A 41 1.22 -19.34 5.21
CA LEU A 41 0.65 -19.01 3.90
C LEU A 41 -0.58 -19.87 3.65
N LYS A 42 -1.68 -19.23 3.25
CA LYS A 42 -3.00 -19.88 3.10
C LYS A 42 -3.51 -19.66 1.70
N VAL A 43 -3.61 -20.73 0.91
CA VAL A 43 -3.94 -20.70 -0.52
C VAL A 43 -5.20 -21.54 -0.75
N SER A 44 -6.10 -21.07 -1.62
CA SER A 44 -7.32 -21.80 -1.97
C SER A 44 -7.51 -21.92 -3.47
N ASP A 45 -8.03 -23.06 -3.91
CA ASP A 45 -8.48 -23.26 -5.30
C ASP A 45 -9.62 -22.28 -5.63
N SER A 46 -9.53 -21.72 -6.82
CA SER A 46 -10.52 -20.88 -7.49
C SER A 46 -11.97 -21.36 -7.45
N SER A 47 -12.14 -22.69 -7.40
CA SER A 47 -13.44 -23.36 -7.39
C SER A 47 -14.13 -23.29 -6.04
N ILE A 48 -13.40 -22.92 -4.98
CA ILE A 48 -13.90 -22.81 -3.61
C ILE A 48 -14.39 -21.37 -3.40
N PRO A 49 -15.66 -21.16 -3.00
CA PRO A 49 -16.17 -19.82 -2.70
C PRO A 49 -15.30 -19.08 -1.69
N HIS A 50 -14.99 -17.83 -2.00
CA HIS A 50 -14.15 -16.91 -1.24
C HIS A 50 -14.45 -16.95 0.27
N ASP A 51 -15.71 -16.74 0.65
CA ASP A 51 -16.09 -16.68 2.07
C ASP A 51 -15.95 -18.02 2.78
N MET A 52 -16.15 -19.13 2.05
CA MET A 52 -15.94 -20.47 2.60
C MET A 52 -14.46 -20.74 2.86
N ALA A 53 -13.58 -20.43 1.90
CA ALA A 53 -12.14 -20.58 2.04
C ALA A 53 -11.62 -19.74 3.21
N LYS A 54 -12.03 -18.47 3.27
CA LYS A 54 -11.66 -17.54 4.34
C LYS A 54 -12.05 -18.06 5.72
N ASN A 55 -13.31 -18.49 5.89
CA ASN A 55 -13.81 -18.96 7.18
C ASN A 55 -13.07 -20.22 7.65
N ARG A 56 -12.90 -21.21 6.77
CA ARG A 56 -12.22 -22.49 7.06
C ARG A 56 -10.75 -22.27 7.42
N LEU A 57 -10.02 -21.52 6.60
CA LEU A 57 -8.59 -21.27 6.80
C LEU A 57 -8.31 -20.34 7.98
N HIS A 58 -9.24 -19.44 8.32
CA HIS A 58 -9.14 -18.61 9.53
C HIS A 58 -9.34 -19.43 10.81
N GLY A 59 -10.34 -20.30 10.86
CA GLY A 59 -10.55 -21.21 12.00
C GLY A 59 -9.35 -22.12 12.24
N LEU A 60 -8.75 -22.64 11.16
CA LEU A 60 -7.53 -23.43 11.22
C LEU A 60 -6.34 -22.64 11.79
N GLN A 61 -6.12 -21.40 11.31
CA GLN A 61 -5.05 -20.53 11.82
C GLN A 61 -5.12 -20.33 13.33
N LEU A 62 -6.31 -19.99 13.86
CA LEU A 62 -6.50 -19.76 15.30
C LEU A 62 -6.08 -20.97 16.13
N ARG A 63 -6.33 -22.18 15.64
CA ARG A 63 -5.92 -23.41 16.34
C ARG A 63 -4.43 -23.73 16.20
N LEU A 64 -3.82 -23.40 15.07
CA LEU A 64 -2.37 -23.51 14.91
C LEU A 64 -1.63 -22.55 15.85
N GLU A 65 -2.13 -21.33 16.01
CA GLU A 65 -1.65 -20.34 16.97
C GLU A 65 -1.73 -20.82 18.42
N GLN A 66 -2.73 -21.65 18.76
CA GLN A 66 -2.89 -22.28 20.07
C GLN A 66 -2.10 -23.59 20.24
N GLY A 67 -1.56 -24.14 19.15
CA GLY A 67 -0.91 -25.46 19.16
C GLY A 67 0.61 -25.40 19.00
N LEU A 68 1.13 -24.31 18.44
CA LEU A 68 2.53 -24.12 18.08
C LEU A 68 3.13 -22.95 18.88
N HIS A 69 4.37 -23.12 19.32
CA HIS A 69 5.16 -22.09 20.00
C HIS A 69 6.04 -21.33 19.00
N VAL A 70 5.40 -20.61 18.09
CA VAL A 70 6.05 -19.85 17.01
C VAL A 70 5.61 -18.39 16.99
N GLN A 71 6.46 -17.53 16.48
CA GLN A 71 6.13 -16.14 16.19
C GLN A 71 5.72 -16.03 14.73
N TRP A 72 4.42 -15.88 14.45
CA TRP A 72 3.98 -15.67 13.07
C TRP A 72 4.42 -14.30 12.55
N VAL A 73 5.19 -14.30 11.47
CA VAL A 73 5.60 -13.09 10.76
C VAL A 73 4.93 -13.05 9.39
N SER A 74 4.45 -11.87 9.01
CA SER A 74 3.93 -11.64 7.67
C SER A 74 5.06 -11.10 6.79
N PRO A 75 5.20 -11.57 5.55
CA PRO A 75 5.90 -10.80 4.53
C PRO A 75 5.23 -9.44 4.47
N GLU A 76 5.99 -8.35 4.63
CA GLU A 76 5.41 -7.02 4.45
C GLU A 76 4.84 -6.92 3.03
N PRO A 77 3.59 -6.46 2.86
CA PRO A 77 3.10 -6.11 1.54
C PRO A 77 4.02 -5.04 0.99
N THR A 78 4.73 -5.34 -0.09
CA THR A 78 5.70 -4.43 -0.68
C THR A 78 4.97 -3.18 -1.18
N GLY A 79 5.03 -2.09 -0.42
CA GLY A 79 4.62 -0.76 -0.87
C GLY A 79 3.10 -0.55 -1.02
N GLN A 80 2.43 -0.25 0.08
CA GLN A 80 1.24 0.61 0.06
C GLN A 80 1.36 1.70 1.14
N ALA A 81 2.38 2.55 1.01
CA ALA A 81 2.34 3.86 1.63
C ALA A 81 1.58 4.79 0.67
N GLY A 82 0.25 4.71 0.69
CA GLY A 82 -0.57 5.73 0.05
C GLY A 82 -0.37 7.04 0.82
N ARG A 83 0.51 7.91 0.34
CA ARG A 83 0.57 9.29 0.85
C ARG A 83 -0.67 10.00 0.36
N GLU A 84 -1.41 10.63 1.26
CA GLU A 84 -2.53 11.46 0.85
C GLU A 84 -2.00 12.66 0.04
N ALA A 85 -2.75 13.07 -0.99
CA ALA A 85 -2.39 14.24 -1.80
C ALA A 85 -2.24 15.52 -0.96
N GLY A 86 -2.88 15.55 0.21
CA GLY A 86 -2.77 16.62 1.18
C GLY A 86 -1.37 16.81 1.75
N ASP A 87 -0.63 15.72 1.93
CA ASP A 87 0.71 15.74 2.52
C ASP A 87 1.79 16.13 1.50
N LEU A 88 1.52 15.95 0.20
CA LEU A 88 2.49 16.19 -0.87
C LEU A 88 2.55 17.65 -1.30
N PHE A 89 1.44 18.38 -1.20
CA PHE A 89 1.33 19.77 -1.63
C PHE A 89 0.71 20.62 -0.52
N PRO A 90 1.54 21.26 0.34
CA PRO A 90 1.04 22.14 1.39
C PRO A 90 0.39 23.39 0.80
N LEU A 91 -0.51 24.02 1.56
CA LEU A 91 -0.99 25.35 1.22
C LEU A 91 0.17 26.35 1.36
N ALA A 92 0.25 27.30 0.43
CA ALA A 92 1.24 28.37 0.50
C ALA A 92 1.00 29.23 1.74
N ASP A 93 2.03 29.38 2.56
CA ASP A 93 2.05 30.32 3.68
C ASP A 93 2.49 31.71 3.21
N GLU A 94 2.36 32.71 4.09
CA GLU A 94 2.72 34.10 3.80
C GLU A 94 4.17 34.22 3.32
N LYS A 95 5.10 33.57 4.03
CA LYS A 95 6.53 33.56 3.68
C LYS A 95 6.80 32.95 2.31
N GLY A 96 6.13 31.85 1.97
CA GLY A 96 6.20 31.23 0.65
C GLY A 96 5.76 32.19 -0.45
N LEU A 97 4.61 32.85 -0.26
CA LEU A 97 4.08 33.84 -1.22
C LEU A 97 4.99 35.07 -1.35
N GLU A 98 5.55 35.57 -0.24
CA GLU A 98 6.55 36.64 -0.24
C GLU A 98 7.80 36.25 -1.03
N THR A 99 8.27 35.02 -0.87
CA THR A 99 9.45 34.52 -1.60
C THR A 99 9.18 34.40 -3.10
N ILE A 100 8.00 33.89 -3.50
CA ILE A 100 7.61 33.86 -4.92
C ILE A 100 7.55 35.29 -5.48
N SER A 101 6.95 36.23 -4.73
CA SER A 101 6.87 37.65 -5.08
C SER A 101 8.26 38.28 -5.25
N ALA A 102 9.21 37.96 -4.35
CA ALA A 102 10.57 38.45 -4.42
C ALA A 102 11.29 37.97 -5.70
N HIS A 103 11.13 36.69 -6.07
CA HIS A 103 11.66 36.16 -7.33
C HIS A 103 11.06 36.87 -8.55
N LEU A 104 9.75 37.11 -8.56
CA LEU A 104 9.10 37.89 -9.63
C LEU A 104 9.62 39.33 -9.70
N GLY A 105 9.77 39.99 -8.55
CA GLY A 105 10.31 41.36 -8.49
C GLY A 105 11.76 41.44 -8.98
N GLU A 106 12.59 40.44 -8.69
CA GLU A 106 13.93 40.31 -9.26
C GLU A 106 13.90 40.07 -10.76
N ALA A 107 13.04 39.18 -11.25
CA ALA A 107 12.86 38.94 -12.68
C ALA A 107 12.51 40.24 -13.42
N LEU A 108 11.59 41.04 -12.90
CA LEU A 108 11.21 42.33 -13.51
C LEU A 108 12.39 43.31 -13.54
N ARG A 109 13.19 43.39 -12.47
CA ARG A 109 14.41 44.22 -12.46
C ARG A 109 15.44 43.77 -13.49
N HIS A 110 15.57 42.46 -13.73
CA HIS A 110 16.41 41.93 -14.80
C HIS A 110 15.84 42.26 -16.18
N MET A 111 14.51 42.14 -16.36
CA MET A 111 13.82 42.51 -17.59
C MET A 111 14.00 44.00 -17.93
N ASP A 112 13.89 44.91 -16.96
CA ASP A 112 14.11 46.34 -17.17
C ASP A 112 15.54 46.67 -17.63
N ARG A 113 16.51 45.84 -17.23
CA ARG A 113 17.92 45.93 -17.67
C ARG A 113 18.23 45.11 -18.94
N MET A 114 17.23 44.48 -19.54
CA MET A 114 17.37 43.57 -20.69
C MET A 114 18.29 42.36 -20.43
N GLU A 115 18.38 41.91 -19.18
CA GLU A 115 19.16 40.73 -18.77
C GLU A 115 18.28 39.46 -18.89
N THR A 116 18.01 39.01 -20.12
CA THR A 116 16.99 37.98 -20.40
C THR A 116 17.23 36.63 -19.72
N GLU A 117 18.48 36.14 -19.72
CA GLU A 117 18.84 34.87 -19.08
C GLU A 117 18.63 34.93 -17.55
N ALA A 118 19.07 36.02 -16.91
CA ALA A 118 18.88 36.22 -15.48
C ALA A 118 17.40 36.35 -15.11
N ALA A 119 16.62 37.07 -15.93
CA ALA A 119 15.17 37.15 -15.77
C ALA A 119 14.52 35.76 -15.90
N ALA A 120 14.88 34.98 -16.91
CA ALA A 120 14.36 33.63 -17.12
C ALA A 120 14.68 32.71 -15.93
N GLY A 121 15.90 32.79 -15.38
CA GLY A 121 16.29 32.07 -14.17
C GLY A 121 15.39 32.39 -12.98
N ARG A 122 15.14 33.68 -12.71
CA ARG A 122 14.24 34.10 -11.62
C ARG A 122 12.78 33.72 -11.82
N LEU A 123 12.30 33.72 -13.06
CA LEU A 123 10.96 33.20 -13.38
C LEU A 123 10.89 31.68 -13.15
N SER A 124 11.97 30.94 -13.40
CA SER A 124 12.08 29.52 -13.08
C SER A 124 12.07 29.23 -11.58
N ASP A 125 12.80 30.02 -10.79
CA ASP A 125 12.78 29.92 -9.33
C ASP A 125 11.36 30.15 -8.78
N ALA A 126 10.68 31.20 -9.27
CA ALA A 126 9.31 31.52 -8.89
C ALA A 126 8.32 30.39 -9.23
N GLU A 127 8.41 29.83 -10.44
CA GLU A 127 7.56 28.70 -10.86
C GLU A 127 7.80 27.46 -10.00
N THR A 128 9.07 27.11 -9.79
CA THR A 128 9.46 25.92 -9.02
C THR A 128 8.91 26.00 -7.60
N LEU A 129 9.06 27.16 -6.95
CA LEU A 129 8.53 27.37 -5.61
C LEU A 129 6.99 27.36 -5.62
N ALA A 130 6.34 28.02 -6.58
CA ALA A 130 4.88 28.00 -6.70
C ALA A 130 4.31 26.59 -6.91
N ARG A 131 5.01 25.75 -7.68
CA ARG A 131 4.68 24.33 -7.92
C ARG A 131 4.87 23.43 -6.70
N SER A 132 5.63 23.86 -5.70
CA SER A 132 5.79 23.09 -4.45
C SER A 132 4.55 23.21 -3.56
N PHE A 133 3.76 24.27 -3.74
CA PHE A 133 2.50 24.49 -3.03
C PHE A 133 1.30 23.95 -3.81
N ARG A 134 0.20 23.71 -3.10
CA ARG A 134 -1.08 23.34 -3.72
C ARG A 134 -1.52 24.44 -4.68
N LEU A 135 -1.86 24.02 -5.90
CA LEU A 135 -2.44 24.90 -6.90
C LEU A 135 -3.84 25.36 -6.47
N GLY A 136 -4.01 26.66 -6.24
CA GLY A 136 -5.24 27.26 -5.76
C GLY A 136 -5.28 28.76 -5.99
N GLU A 137 -6.31 29.43 -5.48
CA GLU A 137 -6.54 30.87 -5.73
C GLU A 137 -5.37 31.78 -5.30
N THR A 138 -4.56 31.35 -4.31
CA THR A 138 -3.40 32.12 -3.86
C THR A 138 -2.18 31.98 -4.78
N THR A 139 -1.96 30.80 -5.38
CA THR A 139 -0.75 30.51 -6.19
C THR A 139 -0.98 30.75 -7.69
N LYS A 140 -2.22 30.61 -8.18
CA LYS A 140 -2.58 30.83 -9.59
C LYS A 140 -2.14 32.20 -10.13
N PRO A 141 -2.32 33.35 -9.42
CA PRO A 141 -1.91 34.65 -9.94
C PRO A 141 -0.42 34.75 -10.20
N TYR A 142 0.41 34.13 -9.35
CA TYR A 142 1.86 34.11 -9.52
C TYR A 142 2.27 33.28 -10.74
N LEU A 143 1.70 32.08 -10.92
CA LEU A 143 1.98 31.27 -12.11
C LEU A 143 1.53 31.96 -13.40
N ALA A 144 0.37 32.62 -13.38
CA ALA A 144 -0.09 33.41 -14.50
C ALA A 144 0.88 34.54 -14.85
N GLU A 145 1.46 35.19 -13.83
CA GLU A 145 2.45 36.24 -14.02
C GLU A 145 3.78 35.68 -14.55
N VAL A 146 4.25 34.55 -14.02
CA VAL A 146 5.43 33.85 -14.53
C VAL A 146 5.29 33.57 -16.03
N PHE A 147 4.18 32.98 -16.46
CA PHE A 147 3.96 32.66 -17.86
C PHE A 147 3.81 33.90 -18.73
N LEU A 148 3.12 34.94 -18.26
CA LEU A 148 3.04 36.22 -18.97
C LEU A 148 4.44 36.81 -19.22
N ARG A 149 5.30 36.84 -18.19
CA ARG A 149 6.64 37.42 -18.30
C ARG A 149 7.58 36.58 -19.17
N ARG A 150 7.51 35.25 -19.09
CA ARG A 150 8.25 34.38 -20.02
C ARG A 150 7.81 34.59 -21.47
N GLY A 151 6.52 34.76 -21.72
CA GLY A 151 6.03 35.06 -23.07
C GLY A 151 6.60 36.38 -23.61
N ILE A 152 6.73 37.40 -22.75
CA ILE A 152 7.39 38.66 -23.13
C ILE A 152 8.88 38.46 -23.44
N LEU A 153 9.60 37.64 -22.65
CA LEU A 153 11.00 37.31 -22.94
C LEU A 153 11.14 36.61 -24.30
N PHE A 154 10.28 35.64 -24.61
CA PHE A 154 10.28 34.97 -25.92
C PHE A 154 10.01 35.93 -27.08
N LEU A 155 9.14 36.94 -26.90
CA LEU A 155 8.96 37.98 -27.92
C LEU A 155 10.23 38.81 -28.15
N TRP A 156 10.97 39.14 -27.09
CA TRP A 156 12.25 39.85 -27.22
C TRP A 156 13.30 39.03 -27.98
N GLU A 157 13.24 37.71 -27.86
CA GLU A 157 14.10 36.76 -28.57
C GLU A 157 13.60 36.43 -30.00
N GLY A 158 12.43 36.96 -30.41
CA GLY A 158 11.83 36.71 -31.71
C GLY A 158 11.11 35.36 -31.83
N GLU A 159 10.89 34.67 -30.71
CA GLU A 159 10.25 33.35 -30.64
C GLU A 159 8.73 33.47 -30.43
N ALA A 160 8.03 34.03 -31.43
CA ALA A 160 6.59 34.33 -31.34
C ALA A 160 5.73 33.10 -30.96
N GLU A 161 6.02 31.92 -31.51
CA GLU A 161 5.24 30.70 -31.20
C GLU A 161 5.33 30.30 -29.73
N LYS A 162 6.54 30.35 -29.14
CA LYS A 162 6.75 30.05 -27.71
C LYS A 162 6.14 31.13 -26.83
N ALA A 163 6.17 32.38 -27.27
CA ALA A 163 5.49 33.47 -26.58
C ALA A 163 3.97 33.23 -26.49
N GLU A 164 3.34 32.89 -27.62
CA GLU A 164 1.92 32.56 -27.68
C GLU A 164 1.57 31.35 -26.81
N GLU A 165 2.43 30.33 -26.74
CA GLU A 165 2.25 29.19 -25.83
C GLU A 165 2.22 29.66 -24.37
N MET A 166 3.20 30.46 -23.95
CA MET A 166 3.24 30.99 -22.58
C MET A 166 2.05 31.90 -22.28
N PHE A 167 1.59 32.72 -23.23
CA PHE A 167 0.38 33.53 -23.07
C PHE A 167 -0.86 32.66 -22.93
N ALA A 168 -0.99 31.59 -23.71
CA ALA A 168 -2.09 30.63 -23.58
C ALA A 168 -2.13 29.99 -22.18
N ARG A 169 -0.95 29.64 -21.62
CA ARG A 169 -0.82 29.16 -20.24
C ARG A 169 -1.23 30.23 -19.22
N SER A 170 -0.80 31.48 -19.39
CA SER A 170 -1.20 32.61 -18.53
C SER A 170 -2.72 32.82 -18.51
N ARG A 171 -3.37 32.77 -19.70
CA ARG A 171 -4.84 32.90 -19.84
C ARG A 171 -5.62 31.85 -19.07
N GLN A 172 -5.10 30.61 -18.95
CA GLN A 172 -5.76 29.57 -18.16
C GLN A 172 -5.89 29.93 -16.68
N PHE A 173 -4.92 30.67 -16.15
CA PHE A 173 -4.90 31.09 -14.75
C PHE A 173 -5.56 32.45 -14.51
N ARG A 174 -5.67 33.29 -15.55
CA ARG A 174 -6.31 34.61 -15.51
C ARG A 174 -7.20 34.83 -16.75
N PRO A 175 -8.36 34.15 -16.86
CA PRO A 175 -9.21 34.24 -18.05
C PRO A 175 -9.79 35.65 -18.26
N GLU A 176 -9.98 36.42 -17.18
CA GLU A 176 -10.53 37.77 -17.20
C GLU A 176 -9.50 38.86 -17.54
N PHE A 177 -8.22 38.51 -17.69
CA PHE A 177 -7.18 39.50 -17.98
C PHE A 177 -7.27 39.96 -19.44
N VAL A 178 -7.48 41.27 -19.62
CA VAL A 178 -7.46 41.95 -20.92
C VAL A 178 -6.30 42.94 -20.93
N PRO A 179 -5.30 42.79 -21.83
CA PRO A 179 -4.18 43.69 -21.88
C PRO A 179 -4.60 45.06 -22.41
N ASP A 180 -4.16 46.12 -21.73
CA ASP A 180 -4.38 47.50 -22.16
C ASP A 180 -3.45 47.83 -23.35
N PRO A 181 -4.01 48.21 -24.53
CA PRO A 181 -3.20 48.59 -25.69
C PRO A 181 -2.24 49.76 -25.45
N ALA A 182 -2.47 50.60 -24.43
CA ALA A 182 -1.56 51.67 -24.05
C ALA A 182 -0.32 51.18 -23.27
N MET A 183 -0.41 50.00 -22.65
CA MET A 183 0.62 49.45 -21.77
C MET A 183 1.46 48.36 -22.45
N PHE A 184 0.96 47.75 -23.51
CA PHE A 184 1.62 46.63 -24.20
C PHE A 184 1.93 46.94 -25.66
N SER A 185 3.04 46.40 -26.17
CA SER A 185 3.47 46.63 -27.54
C SER A 185 2.57 45.92 -28.56
N PRO A 186 2.49 46.40 -29.82
CA PRO A 186 1.70 45.72 -30.86
C PRO A 186 2.05 44.23 -31.06
N PRO A 187 3.33 43.80 -31.08
CA PRO A 187 3.68 42.38 -31.17
C PRO A 187 3.14 41.54 -30.00
N PHE A 188 3.13 42.12 -28.78
CA PHE A 188 2.52 41.46 -27.64
C PHE A 188 1.01 41.30 -27.82
N LEU A 189 0.31 42.35 -28.24
CA LEU A 189 -1.14 42.31 -28.43
C LEU A 189 -1.55 41.29 -29.51
N GLU A 190 -0.77 41.22 -30.59
CA GLU A 190 -0.95 40.24 -31.66
C GLU A 190 -0.77 38.81 -31.14
N ALA A 191 0.36 38.53 -30.46
CA ALA A 191 0.61 37.21 -29.87
C ALA A 191 -0.40 36.83 -28.78
N TRP A 192 -0.80 37.79 -27.94
CA TRP A 192 -1.84 37.57 -26.92
C TRP A 192 -3.17 37.19 -27.57
N LYS A 193 -3.56 37.88 -28.66
CA LYS A 193 -4.75 37.54 -29.44
C LYS A 193 -4.63 36.13 -30.05
N GLY A 194 -3.51 35.83 -30.72
CA GLY A 194 -3.26 34.51 -31.32
C GLY A 194 -3.31 33.37 -30.30
N SER A 195 -2.79 33.61 -29.08
CA SER A 195 -2.87 32.65 -27.97
C SER A 195 -4.30 32.27 -27.57
N GLY A 196 -5.27 33.16 -27.82
CA GLY A 196 -6.67 32.92 -27.49
C GLY A 196 -7.48 32.21 -28.56
N GLU A 197 -6.95 32.11 -29.77
CA GLU A 197 -7.56 31.37 -30.88
C GLU A 197 -7.20 29.87 -30.81
N ARG A 198 -6.18 29.51 -30.02
CA ARG A 198 -5.77 28.13 -29.79
C ARG A 198 -6.63 27.45 -28.71
N PRO A 199 -6.83 26.13 -28.80
CA PRO A 199 -7.41 25.36 -27.71
C PRO A 199 -6.62 25.58 -26.40
N PRO A 200 -7.29 25.62 -25.24
CA PRO A 200 -6.65 25.59 -23.94
C PRO A 200 -5.54 24.53 -23.88
N PRO A 201 -4.29 24.89 -23.54
CA PRO A 201 -3.25 23.90 -23.39
C PRO A 201 -3.64 22.94 -22.26
N GLN A 202 -3.54 21.64 -22.51
CA GLN A 202 -3.73 20.60 -21.49
C GLN A 202 -2.37 20.04 -21.12
N ALA A 203 -2.22 19.55 -19.89
CA ALA A 203 -1.04 18.76 -19.57
C ALA A 203 -1.15 17.39 -20.25
N GLU A 204 -0.07 16.94 -20.87
CA GLU A 204 0.03 15.65 -21.54
C GLU A 204 1.07 14.77 -20.85
N LEU A 205 0.61 13.61 -20.38
CA LEU A 205 1.48 12.64 -19.71
C LEU A 205 1.63 11.40 -20.59
N LEU A 206 2.87 11.01 -20.86
CA LEU A 206 3.18 9.70 -21.42
C LEU A 206 3.39 8.72 -20.26
N VAL A 207 2.42 7.83 -20.03
CA VAL A 207 2.49 6.83 -18.96
C VAL A 207 3.05 5.52 -19.52
N THR A 208 4.18 5.08 -19.01
CA THR A 208 4.83 3.81 -19.39
C THR A 208 4.94 2.86 -18.20
N SER A 209 5.07 1.56 -18.46
CA SER A 209 5.32 0.59 -17.40
C SER A 209 6.19 -0.57 -17.85
N LEU A 210 6.82 -1.23 -16.88
CA LEU A 210 7.53 -2.49 -17.06
C LEU A 210 6.94 -3.54 -16.11
N PRO A 211 6.23 -4.57 -16.62
CA PRO A 211 5.96 -4.87 -18.03
C PRO A 211 4.97 -3.89 -18.69
N PRO A 212 4.93 -3.83 -20.04
CA PRO A 212 3.94 -3.03 -20.78
C PRO A 212 2.55 -3.67 -20.75
N GLY A 213 1.52 -2.92 -21.18
CA GLY A 213 0.13 -3.38 -21.24
C GLY A 213 -0.63 -3.27 -19.92
N ALA A 214 -0.07 -2.55 -18.94
CA ALA A 214 -0.72 -2.30 -17.66
C ALA A 214 -1.87 -1.30 -17.82
N LYS A 215 -2.98 -1.50 -17.13
CA LYS A 215 -4.11 -0.56 -17.10
C LYS A 215 -3.72 0.71 -16.36
N VAL A 216 -4.05 1.86 -16.93
CA VAL A 216 -3.80 3.19 -16.38
C VAL A 216 -5.11 3.78 -15.91
N TYR A 217 -5.11 4.32 -14.69
CA TYR A 217 -6.26 5.00 -14.10
C TYR A 217 -5.87 6.44 -13.72
N ARG A 218 -6.70 7.41 -14.10
CA ARG A 218 -6.59 8.82 -13.73
C ARG A 218 -7.70 9.14 -12.74
N ASN A 219 -7.35 9.48 -11.51
CA ASN A 219 -8.31 9.74 -10.43
C ASN A 219 -9.34 8.62 -10.24
N GLY A 220 -8.95 7.36 -10.52
CA GLY A 220 -9.82 6.18 -10.44
C GLY A 220 -10.56 5.84 -11.74
N GLU A 221 -10.59 6.73 -12.73
CA GLU A 221 -11.19 6.47 -14.04
C GLU A 221 -10.18 5.78 -14.97
N GLU A 222 -10.59 4.74 -15.70
CA GLU A 222 -9.73 4.06 -16.67
C GLU A 222 -9.36 5.02 -17.82
N ALA A 223 -8.06 5.25 -18.01
CA ALA A 223 -7.50 6.18 -18.99
C ALA A 223 -6.81 5.48 -20.17
N GLY A 224 -6.68 4.15 -20.13
CA GLY A 224 -6.07 3.33 -21.20
C GLY A 224 -5.13 2.26 -20.66
N SER A 225 -4.21 1.78 -21.50
CA SER A 225 -3.18 0.80 -21.13
C SER A 225 -1.80 1.28 -21.59
N THR A 226 -0.75 0.99 -20.80
CA THR A 226 0.61 1.45 -21.10
C THR A 226 1.19 0.81 -22.37
N PRO A 227 1.92 1.57 -23.19
CA PRO A 227 2.11 3.03 -23.13
C PRO A 227 0.82 3.81 -23.45
N ALA A 228 0.48 4.81 -22.63
CA ALA A 228 -0.75 5.62 -22.79
C ALA A 228 -0.47 7.12 -22.72
N HIS A 229 -1.14 7.90 -23.57
CA HIS A 229 -1.19 9.37 -23.46
C HIS A 229 -2.38 9.78 -22.60
N VAL A 230 -2.11 10.35 -21.42
CA VAL A 230 -3.13 10.81 -20.50
C VAL A 230 -3.16 12.33 -20.50
N ARG A 231 -4.30 12.91 -20.92
CA ARG A 231 -4.53 14.35 -20.85
C ARG A 231 -5.12 14.75 -19.50
N ILE A 232 -4.54 15.78 -18.90
CA ILE A 232 -5.02 16.38 -17.65
C ILE A 232 -5.67 17.72 -17.97
N SER A 233 -6.97 17.78 -17.72
CA SER A 233 -7.77 19.00 -17.77
C SER A 233 -8.07 19.43 -16.34
N GLY A 234 -7.46 20.52 -15.89
CA GLY A 234 -7.68 21.08 -14.56
C GLY A 234 -6.39 21.42 -13.82
N SER A 235 -6.52 22.31 -12.85
CA SER A 235 -5.43 22.85 -12.04
C SER A 235 -5.54 22.28 -10.62
N GLY A 236 -5.02 21.08 -10.39
CA GLY A 236 -5.03 20.44 -9.08
C GLY A 236 -4.26 19.13 -9.04
N PRO A 237 -4.07 18.53 -7.84
CA PRO A 237 -3.42 17.23 -7.72
C PRO A 237 -4.20 16.16 -8.49
N VAL A 238 -3.50 15.40 -9.31
CA VAL A 238 -4.02 14.26 -10.05
C VAL A 238 -3.30 13.01 -9.61
N ARG A 239 -4.07 11.94 -9.42
CA ARG A 239 -3.56 10.62 -9.09
C ARG A 239 -3.52 9.78 -10.37
N ILE A 240 -2.33 9.34 -10.75
CA ILE A 240 -2.11 8.34 -11.80
C ILE A 240 -1.80 7.02 -11.13
N GLN A 241 -2.61 6.00 -11.39
CA GLN A 241 -2.39 4.65 -10.92
C GLN A 241 -2.17 3.71 -12.10
N VAL A 242 -1.27 2.76 -11.94
CA VAL A 242 -0.96 1.73 -12.94
C VAL A 242 -1.12 0.36 -12.30
N HIS A 243 -1.77 -0.55 -13.01
CA HIS A 243 -2.04 -1.91 -12.55
C HIS A 243 -1.89 -2.93 -13.68
N ALA A 244 -1.11 -3.97 -13.42
CA ALA A 244 -1.03 -5.16 -14.27
C ALA A 244 -1.36 -6.41 -13.45
N GLU A 245 -1.91 -7.42 -14.11
CA GLU A 245 -2.23 -8.71 -13.50
C GLU A 245 -0.96 -9.41 -12.97
N GLY A 246 -0.99 -9.88 -11.72
CA GLY A 246 0.19 -10.47 -11.07
C GLY A 246 1.22 -9.45 -10.59
N TYR A 247 0.93 -8.14 -10.65
CA TYR A 247 1.78 -7.07 -10.16
C TYR A 247 1.05 -6.20 -9.14
N LEU A 248 1.83 -5.63 -8.23
CA LEU A 248 1.34 -4.68 -7.25
C LEU A 248 0.94 -3.38 -7.96
N ARG A 249 -0.14 -2.76 -7.47
CA ARG A 249 -0.57 -1.45 -7.97
C ARG A 249 0.49 -0.41 -7.62
N SER A 250 0.88 0.39 -8.60
CA SER A 250 1.78 1.52 -8.40
C SER A 250 1.04 2.83 -8.63
N GLU A 251 1.39 3.88 -7.90
CA GLU A 251 0.74 5.18 -8.02
C GLU A 251 1.71 6.35 -7.94
N ARG A 252 1.33 7.44 -8.59
CA ARG A 252 2.00 8.74 -8.50
C ARG A 252 0.94 9.82 -8.38
N ILE A 253 1.11 10.70 -7.41
CA ILE A 253 0.29 11.89 -7.23
C ILE A 253 1.16 13.08 -7.61
N GLY A 254 0.68 13.90 -8.53
CA GLY A 254 1.38 15.08 -9.02
C GLY A 254 0.42 16.22 -9.30
N GLN A 255 0.94 17.42 -9.50
CA GLN A 255 0.18 18.53 -10.06
C GLN A 255 0.88 18.99 -11.34
N TRP A 256 0.13 18.98 -12.43
CA TRP A 256 0.62 19.34 -13.76
C TRP A 256 -0.10 20.59 -14.23
N LEU A 257 0.66 21.58 -14.68
CA LEU A 257 0.15 22.84 -15.18
C LEU A 257 -0.29 22.68 -16.64
N PRO A 258 -1.26 23.48 -17.12
CA PRO A 258 -1.62 23.54 -18.54
C PRO A 258 -0.38 23.62 -19.42
N GLY A 259 -0.25 22.77 -20.44
CA GLY A 259 0.89 22.74 -21.36
C GLY A 259 2.12 21.96 -20.87
N ASP A 260 2.08 21.37 -19.67
CA ASP A 260 3.15 20.45 -19.26
C ASP A 260 3.19 19.20 -20.14
N SER A 261 4.40 18.71 -20.39
CA SER A 261 4.65 17.41 -21.01
C SER A 261 5.61 16.61 -20.13
N GLU A 262 5.18 15.47 -19.60
CA GLU A 262 6.01 14.62 -18.73
C GLU A 262 5.86 13.14 -19.08
N THR A 263 6.94 12.36 -18.96
CA THR A 263 6.89 10.91 -19.03
C THR A 263 6.89 10.31 -17.63
N LEU A 264 5.89 9.49 -17.32
CA LEU A 264 5.78 8.79 -16.06
C LEU A 264 6.11 7.31 -16.25
N ASP A 265 7.26 6.90 -15.74
CA ASP A 265 7.69 5.50 -15.76
C ASP A 265 7.26 4.78 -14.47
N PHE A 266 6.57 3.66 -14.64
CA PHE A 266 6.11 2.78 -13.56
C PHE A 266 6.77 1.40 -13.66
N PRO A 267 7.92 1.18 -12.99
CA PRO A 267 8.43 -0.16 -12.79
C PRO A 267 7.49 -0.92 -11.85
N LEU A 268 6.82 -1.95 -12.36
CA LEU A 268 5.85 -2.71 -11.56
C LEU A 268 6.56 -3.84 -10.83
N VAL A 269 6.28 -3.93 -9.53
CA VAL A 269 6.79 -5.01 -8.68
C VAL A 269 5.83 -6.19 -8.78
N ARG A 270 6.33 -7.36 -9.16
CA ARG A 270 5.52 -8.58 -9.23
C ARG A 270 4.96 -8.87 -7.84
N ASP A 271 3.67 -9.10 -7.76
CA ASP A 271 3.02 -9.52 -6.53
C ASP A 271 3.47 -10.96 -6.23
N ARG A 272 4.27 -11.11 -5.18
CA ARG A 272 4.85 -12.39 -4.77
C ARG A 272 3.79 -13.37 -4.32
N ASN A 273 2.72 -12.86 -3.70
CA ASN A 273 1.61 -13.67 -3.24
C ASN A 273 0.85 -14.22 -4.45
N ALA A 274 0.53 -13.34 -5.42
CA ALA A 274 -0.07 -13.78 -6.68
C ALA A 274 0.82 -14.78 -7.44
N ALA A 275 2.13 -14.53 -7.50
CA ALA A 275 3.10 -15.42 -8.13
C ALA A 275 3.14 -16.79 -7.43
N LEU A 276 3.10 -16.83 -6.10
CA LEU A 276 3.08 -18.08 -5.34
C LEU A 276 1.81 -18.87 -5.62
N ALA A 277 0.65 -18.21 -5.63
CA ALA A 277 -0.62 -18.86 -5.94
C ALA A 277 -0.64 -19.43 -7.37
N GLU A 278 -0.10 -18.69 -8.34
CA GLU A 278 0.06 -19.15 -9.73
C GLU A 278 0.94 -20.41 -9.79
N THR A 279 2.11 -20.37 -9.16
CA THR A 279 3.04 -21.50 -9.11
C THR A 279 2.43 -22.74 -8.45
N LEU A 280 1.69 -22.57 -7.36
CA LEU A 280 1.02 -23.69 -6.69
C LEU A 280 -0.16 -24.24 -7.49
N SER A 281 -0.78 -23.40 -8.32
CA SER A 281 -1.81 -23.83 -9.27
C SER A 281 -1.24 -24.72 -10.38
N SER A 282 -0.01 -24.44 -10.84
CA SER A 282 0.67 -25.24 -11.88
C SER A 282 1.41 -26.46 -11.32
N SER A 283 1.95 -26.35 -10.10
CA SER A 283 2.71 -27.39 -9.40
C SER A 283 2.19 -27.57 -7.96
N PRO A 284 1.07 -28.29 -7.76
CA PRO A 284 0.48 -28.49 -6.42
C PRO A 284 1.35 -29.29 -5.44
N ASP A 285 2.41 -29.95 -5.90
CA ASP A 285 3.43 -30.56 -5.05
C ASP A 285 4.40 -29.54 -4.45
N GLY A 286 4.27 -28.25 -4.80
CA GLY A 286 5.00 -27.13 -4.24
C GLY A 286 6.44 -26.99 -4.73
N LYS A 287 6.95 -27.90 -5.58
CA LYS A 287 8.37 -27.92 -5.91
C LYS A 287 8.86 -26.63 -6.56
N GLU A 288 8.06 -26.07 -7.47
CA GLU A 288 8.37 -24.82 -8.15
C GLU A 288 8.24 -23.58 -7.23
N ALA A 289 7.56 -23.70 -6.09
CA ALA A 289 7.40 -22.60 -5.13
C ALA A 289 8.63 -22.37 -4.24
N GLY A 290 9.52 -23.35 -4.17
CA GLY A 290 10.69 -23.35 -3.28
C GLY A 290 11.54 -22.08 -3.34
N PRO A 291 12.02 -21.63 -4.53
CA PRO A 291 12.82 -20.41 -4.64
C PRO A 291 12.11 -19.14 -4.16
N LEU A 292 10.78 -19.06 -4.31
CA LEU A 292 9.99 -17.91 -3.87
C LEU A 292 9.83 -17.93 -2.35
N LEU A 293 9.56 -19.09 -1.76
CA LEU A 293 9.49 -19.30 -0.32
C LEU A 293 10.84 -19.03 0.35
N SER A 294 11.96 -19.49 -0.21
CA SER A 294 13.30 -19.21 0.32
C SER A 294 13.59 -17.71 0.42
N ARG A 295 13.16 -16.92 -0.58
CA ARG A 295 13.29 -15.45 -0.53
C ARG A 295 12.44 -14.83 0.57
N MET A 296 11.18 -15.27 0.70
CA MET A 296 10.27 -14.79 1.75
C MET A 296 10.82 -15.09 3.15
N LEU A 297 11.40 -16.28 3.36
CA LEU A 297 12.06 -16.66 4.62
C LEU A 297 13.23 -15.73 4.95
N VAL A 298 14.13 -15.50 3.98
CA VAL A 298 15.30 -14.62 4.17
C VAL A 298 14.89 -13.19 4.50
N GLU A 299 13.91 -12.63 3.80
CA GLU A 299 13.51 -11.23 3.97
C GLU A 299 12.75 -10.98 5.28
N THR A 300 11.96 -11.94 5.74
CA THR A 300 11.21 -11.85 7.00
C THR A 300 12.04 -12.28 8.21
N GLY A 301 13.23 -12.87 7.99
CA GLY A 301 14.01 -13.52 9.04
C GLY A 301 13.35 -14.78 9.60
N ALA A 302 12.37 -15.34 8.90
CA ALA A 302 11.66 -16.54 9.33
C ALA A 302 12.51 -17.80 9.14
N SER A 303 12.45 -18.69 10.13
CA SER A 303 13.15 -19.97 10.12
C SER A 303 12.41 -21.02 9.29
N ARG A 304 11.08 -20.92 9.18
CA ARG A 304 10.23 -21.88 8.45
C ARG A 304 8.97 -21.23 7.87
N ALA A 305 8.44 -21.84 6.81
CA ALA A 305 7.16 -21.49 6.20
C ALA A 305 6.24 -22.70 6.16
N ALA A 306 5.01 -22.53 6.65
CA ALA A 306 3.92 -23.49 6.49
C ALA A 306 2.99 -22.98 5.38
N LEU A 307 2.67 -23.87 4.44
CA LEU A 307 1.78 -23.58 3.32
C LEU A 307 0.56 -24.50 3.40
N LEU A 308 -0.61 -23.88 3.53
CA LEU A 308 -1.91 -24.53 3.63
C LEU A 308 -2.64 -24.35 2.30
N LEU A 309 -2.72 -25.41 1.51
CA LEU A 309 -3.34 -25.40 0.19
C LEU A 309 -4.70 -26.11 0.25
N LEU A 310 -5.78 -25.35 0.18
CA LEU A 310 -7.16 -25.85 0.17
C LEU A 310 -7.61 -26.09 -1.28
N GLU A 311 -7.78 -27.35 -1.66
CA GLU A 311 -8.11 -27.80 -3.01
C GLU A 311 -9.48 -28.51 -3.05
N VAL A 312 -10.01 -28.76 -4.24
CA VAL A 312 -11.16 -29.67 -4.43
C VAL A 312 -10.70 -30.92 -5.18
N VAL A 313 -10.79 -32.07 -4.54
CA VAL A 313 -10.44 -33.38 -5.12
C VAL A 313 -11.70 -34.24 -5.11
N ARG A 314 -12.15 -34.67 -6.29
CA ARG A 314 -13.36 -35.53 -6.44
C ARG A 314 -14.59 -34.96 -5.72
N GLU A 315 -14.82 -33.66 -5.86
CA GLU A 315 -15.94 -32.91 -5.25
C GLU A 315 -15.85 -32.68 -3.74
N SER A 316 -14.83 -33.24 -3.07
CA SER A 316 -14.57 -32.98 -1.65
C SER A 316 -13.47 -31.93 -1.47
N PRO A 317 -13.64 -30.96 -0.54
CA PRO A 317 -12.56 -30.06 -0.15
C PRO A 317 -11.47 -30.82 0.59
N VAL A 318 -10.21 -30.57 0.22
CA VAL A 318 -9.04 -31.25 0.75
C VAL A 318 -7.99 -30.21 1.12
N LEU A 319 -7.40 -30.33 2.30
CA LEU A 319 -6.28 -29.50 2.73
C LEU A 319 -4.97 -30.25 2.55
N ARG A 320 -4.07 -29.70 1.73
CA ARG A 320 -2.68 -30.14 1.63
C ARG A 320 -1.79 -29.23 2.46
N VAL A 321 -0.89 -29.85 3.23
CA VAL A 321 0.03 -29.14 4.13
C VAL A 321 1.44 -29.33 3.60
N LEU A 322 2.14 -28.22 3.36
CA LEU A 322 3.56 -28.22 2.99
C LEU A 322 4.36 -27.40 4.01
N SER A 323 5.63 -27.75 4.18
CA SER A 323 6.57 -27.04 5.04
C SER A 323 7.90 -26.87 4.33
N GLN A 324 8.55 -25.72 4.53
CA GLN A 324 9.92 -25.46 4.08
C GLN A 324 10.70 -24.76 5.18
N ALA A 325 11.86 -25.30 5.54
CA ALA A 325 12.79 -24.66 6.45
C ALA A 325 13.78 -23.75 5.69
N GLN A 326 14.33 -22.77 6.40
CA GLN A 326 15.39 -21.93 5.85
C GLN A 326 16.60 -22.78 5.48
N GLY A 327 17.12 -22.59 4.26
CA GLY A 327 18.22 -23.39 3.69
C GLY A 327 17.76 -24.59 2.87
N GLU A 328 16.47 -24.92 2.86
CA GLU A 328 15.89 -25.87 1.93
C GLU A 328 15.47 -25.17 0.62
N ASP A 329 15.62 -25.88 -0.49
CA ASP A 329 15.29 -25.38 -1.83
C ASP A 329 13.88 -25.77 -2.30
N VAL A 330 13.25 -26.73 -1.63
CA VAL A 330 11.99 -27.36 -2.07
C VAL A 330 11.11 -27.61 -0.84
N PRO A 331 9.84 -27.19 -0.84
CA PRO A 331 8.93 -27.50 0.25
C PRO A 331 8.59 -29.00 0.28
N VAL A 332 8.49 -29.56 1.48
CA VAL A 332 8.10 -30.94 1.72
C VAL A 332 6.59 -31.01 1.94
N VAL A 333 5.92 -31.90 1.21
CA VAL A 333 4.50 -32.22 1.46
C VAL A 333 4.42 -33.07 2.71
N LEU A 334 3.83 -32.52 3.78
CA LEU A 334 3.67 -33.21 5.06
C LEU A 334 2.49 -34.17 5.03
N GLY A 335 1.42 -33.81 4.31
CA GLY A 335 0.25 -34.65 4.21
C GLY A 335 -0.92 -33.96 3.53
N THR A 336 -2.03 -34.68 3.50
CA THR A 336 -3.28 -34.26 2.88
C THR A 336 -4.44 -34.75 3.73
N VAL A 337 -5.39 -33.88 4.05
CA VAL A 337 -6.53 -34.16 4.92
C VAL A 337 -7.81 -33.80 4.19
N GLU A 338 -8.69 -34.77 3.99
CA GLU A 338 -10.03 -34.49 3.49
C GLU A 338 -10.82 -33.70 4.53
N TRP A 339 -11.56 -32.68 4.12
CA TRP A 339 -12.30 -31.83 5.02
C TRP A 339 -13.72 -32.39 5.21
N PRO A 340 -14.04 -33.00 6.35
CA PRO A 340 -15.34 -33.64 6.56
C PRO A 340 -16.47 -32.60 6.53
N GLU A 341 -17.67 -33.02 6.14
CA GLU A 341 -18.86 -32.18 6.26
C GLU A 341 -19.25 -31.99 7.74
N GLY A 342 -19.74 -30.81 8.09
CA GLY A 342 -20.18 -30.46 9.44
C GLY A 342 -19.15 -29.73 10.31
N LYS A 343 -19.57 -29.29 11.50
CA LYS A 343 -18.74 -28.44 12.40
C LYS A 343 -17.52 -29.16 12.98
N GLU A 344 -17.58 -30.49 13.10
CA GLU A 344 -16.48 -31.33 13.59
C GLU A 344 -15.33 -31.43 12.56
N GLY A 345 -15.59 -31.14 11.29
CA GLY A 345 -14.60 -31.21 10.23
C GLY A 345 -13.44 -30.23 10.43
N ASP A 346 -13.73 -29.01 10.89
CA ASP A 346 -12.69 -28.02 11.15
C ASP A 346 -11.75 -28.47 12.28
N GLU A 347 -12.29 -29.12 13.33
CA GLU A 347 -11.52 -29.65 14.47
C GLU A 347 -10.60 -30.77 14.04
N HIS A 348 -11.15 -31.72 13.27
CA HIS A 348 -10.38 -32.82 12.73
C HIS A 348 -9.23 -32.33 11.86
N VAL A 349 -9.51 -31.45 10.89
CA VAL A 349 -8.48 -30.92 9.97
C VAL A 349 -7.40 -30.14 10.74
N ALA A 350 -7.78 -29.35 11.74
CA ALA A 350 -6.83 -28.61 12.55
C ALA A 350 -5.94 -29.52 13.41
N ALA A 351 -6.52 -30.54 14.04
CA ALA A 351 -5.77 -31.51 14.83
C ALA A 351 -4.76 -32.27 13.95
N SER A 352 -5.18 -32.77 12.80
CA SER A 352 -4.30 -33.46 11.85
C SER A 352 -3.21 -32.53 11.29
N THR A 353 -3.53 -31.28 10.95
CA THR A 353 -2.54 -30.30 10.47
C THR A 353 -1.50 -30.00 11.55
N LEU A 354 -1.93 -29.85 12.80
CA LEU A 354 -1.04 -29.61 13.93
C LEU A 354 -0.10 -30.79 14.17
N GLU A 355 -0.61 -32.01 14.10
CA GLU A 355 0.19 -33.24 14.21
C GLU A 355 1.23 -33.33 13.09
N MET A 356 0.83 -33.10 11.84
CA MET A 356 1.76 -33.06 10.69
C MET A 356 2.90 -32.05 10.89
N LEU A 357 2.59 -30.83 11.36
CA LEU A 357 3.60 -29.80 11.61
C LEU A 357 4.52 -30.20 12.77
N LYS A 358 3.98 -30.76 13.85
CA LYS A 358 4.78 -31.25 14.99
C LYS A 358 5.74 -32.36 14.57
N ASP A 359 5.27 -33.32 13.78
CA ASP A 359 6.10 -34.42 13.25
C ASP A 359 7.20 -33.92 12.31
N ALA A 360 6.94 -32.81 11.60
CA ALA A 360 7.94 -32.09 10.83
C ALA A 360 8.90 -31.23 11.68
N GLY A 361 8.83 -31.33 13.01
CA GLY A 361 9.71 -30.65 13.95
C GLY A 361 9.36 -29.18 14.19
N TRP A 362 8.11 -28.76 13.96
CA TRP A 362 7.67 -27.43 14.36
C TRP A 362 7.55 -27.31 15.89
N PRO A 363 7.91 -26.17 16.49
CA PRO A 363 7.86 -25.99 17.94
C PRO A 363 6.43 -26.16 18.46
N ALA A 364 6.19 -27.21 19.25
CA ALA A 364 4.89 -27.40 19.90
C ALA A 364 4.77 -26.49 21.13
N GLN A 365 3.57 -25.96 21.38
CA GLN A 365 3.27 -25.38 22.68
C GLN A 365 3.29 -26.53 23.70
N SER A 366 4.24 -26.52 24.62
CA SER A 366 4.32 -27.53 25.67
C SER A 366 3.09 -27.39 26.55
N GLY A 367 2.33 -28.48 26.74
CA GLY A 367 1.11 -28.50 27.57
C GLY A 367 1.33 -28.10 29.03
N THR A 368 2.58 -27.83 29.43
CA THR A 368 2.97 -27.29 30.73
C THR A 368 2.71 -25.80 30.92
N ASP A 369 2.56 -25.00 29.86
CA ASP A 369 2.22 -23.57 29.99
C ASP A 369 0.72 -23.30 30.17
N MET A 370 -0.12 -24.32 29.97
CA MET A 370 -1.56 -24.27 30.26
C MET A 370 -1.96 -24.99 31.56
N ALA A 371 -1.03 -25.27 32.47
CA ALA A 371 -1.36 -25.84 33.78
C ALA A 371 -0.26 -25.70 34.84
N ARG A 372 0.14 -24.47 35.17
CA ARG A 372 0.44 -24.16 36.57
C ARG A 372 -0.32 -22.90 36.94
N ALA A 373 -1.54 -23.11 37.44
CA ALA A 373 -2.06 -22.19 38.44
C ALA A 373 -0.89 -21.97 39.44
N PRO A 374 -0.51 -20.72 39.72
CA PRO A 374 0.60 -20.43 40.61
C PRO A 374 0.51 -21.32 41.84
N TRP A 375 1.63 -21.86 42.32
CA TRP A 375 1.68 -22.85 43.40
C TRP A 375 0.79 -22.50 44.62
N TYR A 376 0.49 -21.22 44.86
CA TYR A 376 -0.44 -20.72 45.89
C TYR A 376 -1.95 -20.97 45.64
N HIS A 377 -2.36 -21.46 44.46
CA HIS A 377 -3.74 -21.87 44.16
C HIS A 377 -4.01 -23.35 44.41
N GLN A 378 -2.97 -24.15 44.71
CA GLN A 378 -3.15 -25.53 45.11
C GLN A 378 -3.71 -25.58 46.54
N TRP A 379 -4.87 -26.21 46.75
CA TRP A 379 -5.58 -26.21 48.04
C TRP A 379 -4.71 -26.73 49.21
N TRP A 380 -3.77 -27.65 48.93
CA TRP A 380 -2.87 -28.22 49.92
C TRP A 380 -1.81 -27.22 50.44
N VAL A 381 -1.50 -26.15 49.69
CA VAL A 381 -0.63 -25.06 50.17
C VAL A 381 -1.30 -24.29 51.30
N TRP A 382 -2.62 -24.10 51.24
CA TRP A 382 -3.39 -23.50 52.34
C TRP A 382 -3.58 -24.45 53.53
N VAL A 383 -3.53 -25.77 53.33
CA VAL A 383 -3.52 -26.73 54.45
C VAL A 383 -2.21 -26.65 55.25
N LEU A 384 -1.07 -26.41 54.60
CA LEU A 384 0.22 -26.21 55.27
C LEU A 384 0.36 -24.85 55.96
N ILE A 385 -0.22 -23.78 55.38
CA ILE A 385 -0.22 -22.43 55.99
C ILE A 385 -1.32 -22.29 57.08
N GLY A 386 -2.44 -23.01 56.94
CA GLY A 386 -3.56 -23.02 57.88
C GLY A 386 -3.29 -23.73 59.21
N VAL A 387 -2.28 -24.61 59.28
CA VAL A 387 -1.82 -25.21 60.56
C VAL A 387 -0.95 -24.24 61.37
N ALA A 388 -0.39 -23.20 60.74
CA ALA A 388 0.45 -22.20 61.42
C ALA A 388 -0.30 -20.94 61.89
N THR A 389 -1.60 -20.82 61.63
CA THR A 389 -2.38 -19.59 61.88
C THR A 389 -3.71 -19.85 62.61
N VAL A 390 -3.71 -20.76 63.59
CA VAL A 390 -4.69 -20.71 64.69
C VAL A 390 -4.08 -19.88 65.82
N GLY A 391 -4.27 -18.56 65.71
CA GLY A 391 -3.76 -17.60 66.68
C GLY A 391 -4.32 -16.22 66.44
N ILE A 392 -5.45 -15.95 67.10
CA ILE A 392 -6.03 -14.63 67.41
C ILE A 392 -6.99 -14.04 66.37
N ALA A 393 -8.17 -13.75 66.91
CA ALA A 393 -9.44 -13.38 66.31
C ALA A 393 -9.63 -11.87 66.08
N THR A 394 -10.86 -11.54 65.63
CA THR A 394 -11.54 -10.23 65.49
C THR A 394 -11.26 -9.50 64.18
N GLY A 395 -12.24 -9.01 63.41
CA GLY A 395 -13.70 -8.98 63.49
C GLY A 395 -14.23 -7.96 62.47
N ILE A 396 -15.48 -8.11 62.01
CA ILE A 396 -16.31 -7.09 61.30
C ILE A 396 -15.79 -6.80 59.86
N GLY A 397 -16.54 -6.84 58.75
CA GLY A 397 -17.96 -6.91 58.43
C GLY A 397 -18.17 -6.25 57.04
N GLY A 398 -19.01 -6.81 56.19
CA GLY A 398 -19.79 -6.06 55.18
C GLY A 398 -19.27 -5.92 53.74
N SER A 399 -20.04 -6.49 52.79
CA SER A 399 -20.50 -5.97 51.46
C SER A 399 -19.50 -5.29 50.51
N GLY A 400 -19.46 -5.53 49.19
CA GLY A 400 -20.39 -6.13 48.23
C GLY A 400 -20.14 -5.50 46.82
N GLY A 401 -20.54 -6.19 45.73
CA GLY A 401 -20.67 -5.66 44.35
C GLY A 401 -19.37 -5.51 43.54
N GLY A 402 -19.12 -6.25 42.45
CA GLY A 402 -19.82 -6.15 41.16
C GLY A 402 -19.13 -5.04 40.34
N GLY A 403 -18.22 -5.33 39.41
CA GLY A 403 -18.50 -5.93 38.09
C GLY A 403 -18.91 -4.82 37.12
N ASP A 404 -18.04 -4.39 36.19
CA ASP A 404 -17.97 -4.95 34.84
C ASP A 404 -17.12 -4.05 33.91
N SER A 405 -16.43 -4.70 32.99
CA SER A 405 -15.52 -4.13 32.01
C SER A 405 -16.20 -4.02 30.65
N GLY A 406 -16.40 -2.82 30.13
CA GLY A 406 -16.91 -2.58 28.78
C GLY A 406 -15.78 -2.22 27.81
N SER A 407 -15.33 -3.17 27.00
CA SER A 407 -14.53 -2.90 25.80
C SER A 407 -15.48 -2.73 24.60
N SER A 408 -15.53 -1.53 24.03
CA SER A 408 -16.22 -1.25 22.78
C SER A 408 -15.23 -1.27 21.63
N THR A 409 -15.30 -2.27 20.75
CA THR A 409 -14.66 -2.23 19.43
C THR A 409 -15.74 -2.06 18.37
N GLY A 410 -15.83 -0.84 17.86
CA GLY A 410 -16.68 -0.49 16.72
C GLY A 410 -16.14 -1.09 15.43
N THR A 411 -17.04 -1.71 14.69
CA THR A 411 -16.83 -2.23 13.34
C THR A 411 -17.16 -1.11 12.34
N ILE A 412 -16.22 -0.75 11.46
CA ILE A 412 -16.51 0.04 10.25
C ILE A 412 -16.36 -0.91 9.07
N GLY A 413 -17.45 -1.12 8.34
CA GLY A 413 -17.49 -1.91 7.11
C GLY A 413 -17.20 -1.06 5.89
N VAL A 414 -16.58 -1.67 4.88
CA VAL A 414 -16.62 -1.20 3.50
C VAL A 414 -16.94 -2.41 2.62
N ASN A 415 -18.05 -2.32 1.89
CA ASN A 415 -18.49 -3.26 0.85
C ASN A 415 -17.71 -2.99 -0.44
N PHE A 416 -17.47 -4.05 -1.21
CA PHE A 416 -17.11 -3.97 -2.64
C PHE A 416 -18.35 -3.76 -3.50
#